data_AF-A0A6I8VTQ4-F1
#
_entry.id   AF-A0A6I8VTQ4-F1
#
_cell.length_a   1.000
_cell.length_b   1.000
_cell.length_c   1.000
_cell.angle_alpha   90.00
_cell.angle_beta   90.00
_cell.angle_gamma   90.00
#
_symmetry.space_group_name_H-M   'P 1'
#
loop_
_entity.id
_entity.type
_entity.pdbx_description
1 polymer ?
#
loop_
_entity_poly.entity_id
_entity_poly.type
_entity_poly.pdbx_seq_one_letter_code
_entity_poly.pdbx_strand_id
1 'polypeptide(L)'
;MSVSESIPVITFRNYLNILNDPSAKEEIKLKATQELSEHFEMIIQSSSYPSFLETSLKIFMRILQEGDPQFIQENTMQHIRKLILEMIHRLPITENLRQHVKSIITMMLKILKTDNEENVLVSLRIIIELHKHFRPSFNPEIQLFLGFVKDIYTNLPNHVTSIFETSNDIWLGDLTELNLESLLPEAYSVKTIHVEKQLDSNSQQPTYTLLPRGILSLKVLQELPIIVVLMYQIYKNAVHQEVSEFIPLILTTINLQPTVIQRNSTQKETFVDFMGAQIKTLSFLAYIVRIFQEVVIANSLSVTNGMLNLMANCPKEAAHLRKELLIAARHIFATDLRQKFIPSIDKLFDEDLLIGKGVTLDSIRPLAYSTLADLAHHVRQSLSLDVLIKAVNLFSKNVHDETLAVGIQTMSCKLLLNLVDCLRHHSELEPQRSRQILSKLLKVFVKKFETIAKIQLPLIVQKCSL
;
A
#
# COMPACT_ATOMS: atom_id res chain seq x y z
N MET A 1 28.40 -11.25 46.25
CA MET A 1 28.64 -11.97 44.98
C MET A 1 28.34 -11.02 43.85
N SER A 2 29.37 -10.31 43.36
CA SER A 2 29.29 -9.43 42.20
C SER A 2 29.15 -10.30 40.96
N VAL A 3 27.95 -10.31 40.38
CA VAL A 3 27.70 -10.93 39.08
C VAL A 3 28.63 -10.23 38.09
N SER A 4 29.60 -10.97 37.57
CA SER A 4 30.43 -10.56 36.44
C SER A 4 29.48 -10.23 35.29
N GLU A 5 29.19 -8.95 35.06
CA GLU A 5 28.47 -8.52 33.87
C GLU A 5 29.21 -9.06 32.66
N SER A 6 28.53 -9.83 31.81
CA SER A 6 29.13 -10.38 30.61
C SER A 6 29.70 -9.23 29.77
N ILE A 7 30.94 -9.38 29.29
CA ILE A 7 31.70 -8.39 28.51
C ILE A 7 30.84 -7.64 27.46
N PRO A 8 29.87 -8.26 26.76
CA PRO A 8 28.99 -7.54 25.85
C PRO A 8 28.18 -6.40 26.50
N VAL A 9 27.63 -6.62 27.71
CA VAL A 9 26.72 -5.65 28.37
C VAL A 9 27.43 -4.34 28.73
N ILE A 10 28.69 -4.42 29.14
CA ILE A 10 29.52 -3.24 29.46
C ILE A 10 29.78 -2.42 28.19
N THR A 11 30.11 -3.09 27.08
CA THR A 11 30.34 -2.44 25.79
C THR A 11 29.10 -1.70 25.30
N PHE A 12 27.92 -2.29 25.44
CA PHE A 12 26.67 -1.62 25.06
C PHE A 12 26.32 -0.41 25.90
N ARG A 13 26.58 -0.47 27.21
CA ARG A 13 26.44 0.71 28.08
C ARG A 13 27.42 1.81 27.69
N ASN A 14 28.63 1.47 27.26
CA ASN A 14 29.59 2.45 26.77
C ASN A 14 29.09 3.13 25.48
N TYR A 15 28.50 2.40 24.54
CA TYR A 15 27.89 3.00 23.35
C TYR A 15 26.73 3.93 23.72
N LEU A 16 25.87 3.53 24.67
CA LEU A 16 24.81 4.41 25.19
C LEU A 16 25.38 5.68 25.83
N ASN A 17 26.48 5.57 26.58
CA ASN A 17 27.13 6.73 27.20
C ASN A 17 27.70 7.70 26.15
N ILE A 18 28.35 7.18 25.10
CA ILE A 18 28.84 7.98 23.96
C ILE A 18 27.68 8.69 23.27
N LEU A 19 26.56 7.99 23.07
CA LEU A 19 25.37 8.55 22.44
C LEU A 19 24.71 9.62 23.33
N ASN A 20 24.77 9.45 24.66
CA ASN A 20 24.23 10.37 25.65
C ASN A 20 25.12 11.61 25.88
N ASP A 21 26.40 11.55 25.51
CA ASP A 21 27.36 12.64 25.71
C ASP A 21 27.12 13.79 24.70
N PRO A 22 26.73 15.00 25.16
CA PRO A 22 26.53 16.13 24.26
C PRO A 22 27.82 16.60 23.58
N SER A 23 28.99 16.36 24.18
CA SER A 23 30.29 16.81 23.67
C SER A 23 30.92 15.88 22.62
N ALA A 24 30.42 14.65 22.51
CA ALA A 24 30.93 13.69 21.54
C ALA A 24 30.57 14.09 20.10
N LYS A 25 31.56 13.98 19.19
CA LYS A 25 31.39 14.25 17.75
C LYS A 25 30.32 13.35 17.15
N GLU A 26 29.53 13.87 16.21
CA GLU A 26 28.43 13.14 15.57
C GLU A 26 28.89 11.85 14.87
N GLU A 27 30.04 11.85 14.20
CA GLU A 27 30.60 10.66 13.55
C GLU A 27 30.86 9.51 14.54
N ILE A 28 31.31 9.86 15.75
CA ILE A 28 31.58 8.88 16.82
C ILE A 28 30.25 8.34 17.35
N LYS A 29 29.24 9.22 17.52
CA LYS A 29 27.88 8.81 17.90
C LYS A 29 27.25 7.89 16.85
N LEU A 30 27.44 8.17 15.56
CA LEU A 30 26.94 7.33 14.48
C LEU A 30 27.57 5.94 14.53
N LYS A 31 28.91 5.85 14.63
CA LYS A 31 29.58 4.56 14.77
C LYS A 31 29.10 3.78 15.99
N ALA A 32 28.98 4.43 17.15
CA ALA A 32 28.44 3.79 18.35
C ALA A 32 27.00 3.30 18.16
N THR A 33 26.16 4.06 17.44
CA THR A 33 24.77 3.69 17.13
C THR A 33 24.70 2.51 16.15
N GLN A 34 25.59 2.46 15.15
CA GLN A 34 25.69 1.35 14.21
C GLN A 34 26.10 0.06 14.91
N GLU A 35 27.17 0.10 15.71
CA GLU A 35 27.64 -1.05 16.49
C GLU A 35 26.57 -1.56 17.47
N LEU A 36 25.83 -0.64 18.12
CA LEU A 36 24.71 -0.97 18.99
C LEU A 36 23.56 -1.65 18.23
N SER A 37 23.27 -1.17 17.02
CA SER A 37 22.21 -1.68 16.13
C SER A 37 22.52 -3.08 15.58
N GLU A 38 23.79 -3.34 15.22
CA GLU A 38 24.24 -4.62 14.65
C GLU A 38 24.17 -5.75 15.67
N HIS A 39 24.57 -5.48 16.92
CA HIS A 39 24.59 -6.49 17.98
C HIS A 39 23.37 -6.43 18.91
N PHE A 40 22.31 -5.72 18.49
CA PHE A 40 21.12 -5.44 19.31
C PHE A 40 20.43 -6.71 19.83
N GLU A 41 20.35 -7.75 18.98
CA GLU A 41 19.74 -9.04 19.32
C GLU A 41 20.42 -9.74 20.51
N MET A 42 21.75 -9.58 20.65
CA MET A 42 22.49 -10.20 21.75
C MET A 42 22.09 -9.59 23.11
N ILE A 43 21.74 -8.30 23.13
CA ILE A 43 21.30 -7.60 24.34
C ILE A 43 19.88 -8.02 24.69
N ILE A 44 19.00 -8.10 23.69
CA ILE A 44 17.60 -8.46 23.88
C ILE A 44 17.48 -9.83 24.56
N GLN A 45 18.37 -10.76 24.25
CA GLN A 45 18.40 -12.10 24.84
C GLN A 45 19.11 -12.16 26.21
N SER A 46 19.72 -11.07 26.67
CA SER A 46 20.46 -11.01 27.92
C SER A 46 19.54 -10.81 29.13
N SER A 47 19.93 -11.35 30.28
CA SER A 47 19.24 -11.11 31.56
C SER A 47 19.27 -9.63 31.99
N SER A 48 20.21 -8.84 31.47
CA SER A 48 20.33 -7.40 31.74
C SER A 48 19.41 -6.53 30.86
N TYR A 49 18.64 -7.13 29.95
CA TYR A 49 17.75 -6.42 29.02
C TYR A 49 16.81 -5.41 29.69
N PRO A 50 16.10 -5.71 30.80
CA PRO A 50 15.20 -4.74 31.44
C PRO A 50 15.87 -3.42 31.83
N SER A 51 17.05 -3.48 32.43
CA SER A 51 17.81 -2.30 32.86
C SER A 51 18.37 -1.53 31.66
N PHE A 52 18.82 -2.26 30.65
CA PHE A 52 19.27 -1.66 29.38
C PHE A 52 18.11 -0.95 28.68
N LEU A 53 16.92 -1.57 28.61
CA LEU A 53 15.73 -1.02 27.97
C LEU A 53 15.34 0.33 28.58
N GLU A 54 15.29 0.41 29.90
CA GLU A 54 14.93 1.65 30.59
C GLU A 54 15.93 2.78 30.29
N THR A 55 17.23 2.46 30.27
CA THR A 55 18.29 3.45 30.02
C THR A 55 18.33 3.88 28.55
N SER A 56 18.29 2.93 27.62
CA SER A 56 18.32 3.16 26.18
C SER A 56 17.11 3.96 25.71
N LEU A 57 15.90 3.60 26.13
CA LEU A 57 14.69 4.34 25.75
C LEU A 57 14.73 5.79 26.24
N LYS A 58 15.24 6.06 27.44
CA LYS A 58 15.41 7.44 27.93
C LYS A 58 16.32 8.26 26.99
N ILE A 59 17.46 7.70 26.59
CA ILE A 59 18.43 8.35 25.69
C ILE A 59 17.83 8.52 24.29
N PHE A 60 17.21 7.47 23.74
CA PHE A 60 16.58 7.50 22.43
C PHE A 60 15.48 8.55 22.35
N MET A 61 14.58 8.58 23.34
CA MET A 61 13.50 9.58 23.38
C MET A 61 14.05 10.99 23.49
N ARG A 62 15.11 11.22 24.29
CA ARG A 62 15.75 12.53 24.40
C ARG A 62 16.29 13.01 23.05
N ILE A 63 17.02 12.15 22.33
CA ILE A 63 17.59 12.48 21.01
C ILE A 63 16.50 12.79 19.99
N LEU A 64 15.42 11.99 19.98
CA LEU A 64 14.29 12.22 19.07
C LEU A 64 13.52 13.51 19.42
N GLN A 65 13.44 13.87 20.71
CA GLN A 65 12.70 15.02 21.21
C GLN A 65 13.44 16.35 21.08
N GLU A 66 14.72 16.38 21.42
CA GLU A 66 15.57 17.57 21.48
C GLU A 66 16.26 17.88 20.14
N GLY A 67 16.52 16.86 19.32
CA GLY A 67 17.19 17.04 18.03
C GLY A 67 16.26 17.56 16.94
N ASP A 68 16.76 18.50 16.13
CA ASP A 68 16.04 19.03 14.97
C ASP A 68 15.91 17.98 13.85
N PRO A 69 14.76 17.94 13.14
CA PRO A 69 14.58 17.11 11.96
C PRO A 69 15.63 17.41 10.89
N GLN A 70 16.18 16.34 10.30
CA GLN A 70 17.20 16.42 9.26
C GLN A 70 16.58 16.00 7.93
N PHE A 71 16.80 16.76 6.85
CA PHE A 71 16.19 16.50 5.55
C PHE A 71 17.20 16.11 4.46
N ILE A 72 18.50 16.23 4.72
CA ILE A 72 19.55 15.71 3.84
C ILE A 72 19.87 14.30 4.30
N GLN A 73 19.75 13.33 3.42
CA GLN A 73 19.88 11.90 3.75
C GLN A 73 21.27 11.57 4.30
N GLU A 74 22.31 12.19 3.75
CA GLU A 74 23.71 11.94 4.09
C GLU A 74 24.13 12.57 5.43
N ASN A 75 23.26 13.38 6.06
CA ASN A 75 23.57 13.98 7.36
C ASN A 75 23.72 12.89 8.43
N THR A 76 24.81 12.97 9.19
CA THR A 76 25.13 11.99 10.24
C THR A 76 24.00 11.87 11.29
N MET A 77 23.42 13.00 11.70
CA MET A 77 22.29 13.03 12.62
C MET A 77 21.02 12.39 12.04
N GLN A 78 20.77 12.47 10.73
CA GLN A 78 19.65 11.76 10.10
C GLN A 78 19.81 10.24 10.24
N HIS A 79 21.00 9.72 9.96
CA HIS A 79 21.31 8.30 10.13
C HIS A 79 21.14 7.83 11.57
N ILE A 80 21.60 8.62 12.56
CA ILE A 80 21.42 8.31 13.99
C ILE A 80 19.94 8.22 14.33
N ARG A 81 19.13 9.21 13.95
CA ARG A 81 17.68 9.25 14.23
C ARG A 81 16.97 8.04 13.63
N LYS A 82 17.26 7.72 12.36
CA LYS A 82 16.67 6.57 11.67
C LYS A 82 17.03 5.25 12.35
N LEU A 83 18.32 5.03 12.68
CA LEU A 83 18.77 3.82 13.38
C LEU A 83 18.12 3.67 14.76
N ILE A 84 17.92 4.77 15.49
CA ILE A 84 17.20 4.76 16.77
C ILE A 84 15.75 4.29 16.57
N LEU A 85 15.05 4.81 15.56
CA LEU A 85 13.67 4.37 15.25
C LEU A 85 13.64 2.90 14.86
N GLU A 86 14.58 2.43 14.04
CA GLU A 86 14.68 1.02 13.66
C GLU A 86 15.00 0.09 14.84
N MET A 87 15.82 0.54 15.80
CA MET A 87 16.05 -0.18 17.06
C MET A 87 14.78 -0.23 17.91
N ILE A 88 14.04 0.87 18.04
CA ILE A 88 12.74 0.89 18.75
C ILE A 88 11.75 -0.09 18.10
N HIS A 89 11.69 -0.13 16.77
CA HIS A 89 10.83 -1.06 16.03
C HIS A 89 11.20 -2.54 16.25
N ARG A 90 12.49 -2.85 16.50
CA ARG A 90 12.98 -4.21 16.77
C ARG A 90 12.83 -4.65 18.22
N LEU A 91 12.34 -3.79 19.13
CA LEU A 91 12.18 -4.16 20.54
C LEU A 91 11.19 -5.32 20.71
N PRO A 92 11.51 -6.33 21.54
CA PRO A 92 10.62 -7.46 21.79
C PRO A 92 9.37 -7.04 22.56
N ILE A 93 8.22 -7.57 22.15
CA ILE A 93 6.92 -7.35 22.79
C ILE A 93 6.92 -8.07 24.15
N THR A 94 7.27 -7.33 25.20
CA THR A 94 7.44 -7.82 26.57
C THR A 94 6.65 -6.94 27.55
N GLU A 95 6.38 -7.46 28.74
CA GLU A 95 5.75 -6.67 29.82
C GLU A 95 6.63 -5.50 30.27
N ASN A 96 7.95 -5.63 30.19
CA ASN A 96 8.89 -4.54 30.41
C ASN A 96 8.67 -3.39 29.42
N LEU A 97 8.44 -3.69 28.15
CA LEU A 97 8.14 -2.68 27.14
C LEU A 97 6.78 -1.99 27.38
N ARG A 98 5.78 -2.72 27.92
CA ARG A 98 4.41 -2.22 28.13
C ARG A 98 4.37 -0.87 28.86
N GLN A 99 5.25 -0.68 29.84
CA GLN A 99 5.31 0.55 30.65
C GLN A 99 5.74 1.78 29.84
N HIS A 100 6.46 1.57 28.73
CA HIS A 100 6.98 2.64 27.88
C HIS A 100 6.11 2.90 26.64
N VAL A 101 5.17 2.00 26.31
CA VAL A 101 4.34 2.06 25.09
C VAL A 101 3.68 3.42 24.88
N LYS A 102 3.08 3.98 25.93
CA LYS A 102 2.42 5.29 25.85
C LYS A 102 3.41 6.39 25.42
N SER A 103 4.57 6.44 26.07
CA SER A 103 5.62 7.43 25.76
C SER A 103 6.14 7.27 24.33
N ILE A 104 6.38 6.03 23.88
CA ILE A 104 6.82 5.75 22.52
C ILE A 104 5.78 6.23 21.51
N ILE A 105 4.50 5.89 21.69
CA ILE A 105 3.43 6.29 20.78
C ILE A 105 3.32 7.83 20.69
N THR A 106 3.31 8.53 21.82
CA THR A 106 3.26 10.00 21.85
C THR A 106 4.43 10.60 21.07
N MET A 107 5.65 10.06 21.22
CA MET A 107 6.81 10.52 20.46
C MET A 107 6.65 10.26 18.97
N MET A 108 6.22 9.04 18.58
CA MET A 108 6.02 8.70 17.16
C MET A 108 5.00 9.64 16.52
N LEU A 109 3.88 9.94 17.21
CA LEU A 109 2.85 10.87 16.73
C LEU A 109 3.37 12.30 16.53
N LYS A 110 4.33 12.74 17.36
CA LYS A 110 5.03 14.02 17.16
C LYS A 110 5.90 13.98 15.90
N ILE A 111 6.68 12.92 15.72
CA ILE A 111 7.58 12.73 14.56
C ILE A 111 6.81 12.78 13.24
N LEU A 112 5.60 12.21 13.18
CA LEU A 112 4.75 12.26 11.97
C LEU A 112 4.53 13.67 11.41
N LYS A 113 4.50 14.69 12.28
CA LYS A 113 4.21 16.08 11.88
C LYS A 113 5.43 16.87 11.47
N THR A 114 6.60 16.52 11.98
CA THR A 114 7.80 17.38 11.89
C THR A 114 8.92 16.78 11.06
N ASP A 115 8.99 15.46 10.93
CA ASP A 115 10.16 14.76 10.41
C ASP A 115 10.06 14.40 8.91
N ASN A 116 11.14 13.86 8.35
CA ASN A 116 11.22 13.47 6.95
C ASN A 116 10.51 12.13 6.66
N GLU A 117 10.29 11.85 5.37
CA GLU A 117 9.66 10.63 4.86
C GLU A 117 10.21 9.33 5.50
N GLU A 118 11.53 9.15 5.57
CA GLU A 118 12.12 7.89 6.04
C GLU A 118 11.82 7.64 7.52
N ASN A 119 12.01 8.65 8.36
CA ASN A 119 11.76 8.56 9.80
C ASN A 119 10.27 8.37 10.09
N VAL A 120 9.41 9.05 9.34
CA VAL A 120 7.95 8.92 9.46
C VAL A 120 7.49 7.52 9.08
N LEU A 121 8.01 6.92 8.01
CA LEU A 121 7.66 5.55 7.61
C LEU A 121 8.01 4.51 8.70
N VAL A 122 9.16 4.63 9.35
CA VAL A 122 9.51 3.75 10.48
C VAL A 122 8.60 4.02 11.69
N SER A 123 8.30 5.29 11.97
CA SER A 123 7.40 5.68 13.07
C SER A 123 5.99 5.11 12.90
N LEU A 124 5.46 5.10 11.68
CA LEU A 124 4.17 4.49 11.36
C LEU A 124 4.18 2.97 11.64
N ARG A 125 5.26 2.26 11.29
CA ARG A 125 5.40 0.82 11.59
C ARG A 125 5.42 0.54 13.09
N ILE A 126 6.15 1.36 13.86
CA ILE A 126 6.16 1.28 15.33
C ILE A 126 4.74 1.48 15.89
N ILE A 127 4.01 2.49 15.40
CA ILE A 127 2.62 2.74 15.81
C ILE A 127 1.74 1.51 15.54
N ILE A 128 1.82 0.93 14.34
CA ILE A 128 1.05 -0.28 13.97
C ILE A 128 1.35 -1.42 14.93
N GLU A 129 2.63 -1.74 15.13
CA GLU A 129 3.04 -2.91 15.89
C GLU A 129 2.66 -2.80 17.37
N LEU A 130 2.86 -1.63 17.98
CA LEU A 130 2.51 -1.39 19.37
C LEU A 130 0.99 -1.43 19.61
N HIS A 131 0.19 -0.83 18.71
CA HIS A 131 -1.27 -0.87 18.84
C HIS A 131 -1.83 -2.27 18.63
N LYS A 132 -1.28 -3.03 17.67
CA LYS A 132 -1.71 -4.39 17.37
C LYS A 132 -1.49 -5.34 18.56
N HIS A 133 -0.35 -5.24 19.24
CA HIS A 133 0.03 -6.17 20.31
C HIS A 133 -0.45 -5.73 21.70
N PHE A 134 -0.30 -4.45 22.04
CA PHE A 134 -0.62 -3.98 23.39
C PHE A 134 -2.06 -3.50 23.54
N ARG A 135 -2.73 -3.10 22.44
CA ARG A 135 -4.09 -2.54 22.41
C ARG A 135 -4.29 -1.51 23.53
N PRO A 136 -3.52 -0.42 23.54
CA PRO A 136 -3.54 0.55 24.63
C PRO A 136 -4.94 1.19 24.74
N SER A 137 -5.32 1.61 25.96
CA SER A 137 -6.56 2.35 26.19
C SER A 137 -6.63 3.61 25.33
N PHE A 138 -7.84 4.02 24.98
CA PHE A 138 -8.07 5.23 24.20
C PHE A 138 -7.46 6.47 24.87
N ASN A 139 -6.85 7.33 24.07
CA ASN A 139 -6.29 8.61 24.48
C ASN A 139 -6.69 9.72 23.47
N PRO A 140 -6.69 11.00 23.88
CA PRO A 140 -7.00 12.10 22.97
C PRO A 140 -6.00 12.26 21.81
N GLU A 141 -4.78 11.71 21.94
CA GLU A 141 -3.77 11.76 20.88
C GLU A 141 -4.19 10.97 19.63
N ILE A 142 -5.00 9.91 19.79
CA ILE A 142 -5.59 9.18 18.66
C ILE A 142 -6.52 10.09 17.85
N GLN A 143 -7.32 10.94 18.50
CA GLN A 143 -8.16 11.92 17.78
C GLN A 143 -7.31 12.96 17.05
N LEU A 144 -6.23 13.44 17.68
CA LEU A 144 -5.28 14.36 17.04
C LEU A 144 -4.60 13.72 15.83
N PHE A 145 -4.30 12.42 15.89
CA PHE A 145 -3.78 11.65 14.76
C PHE A 145 -4.81 11.55 13.64
N LEU A 146 -6.07 11.18 13.94
CA LEU A 146 -7.12 11.11 12.92
C LEU A 146 -7.37 12.47 12.28
N GLY A 147 -7.40 13.55 13.06
CA GLY A 147 -7.47 14.92 12.54
C GLY A 147 -6.29 15.25 11.61
N PHE A 148 -5.07 14.89 12.00
CA PHE A 148 -3.89 15.06 11.15
C PHE A 148 -3.99 14.30 9.82
N VAL A 149 -4.44 13.04 9.83
CA VAL A 149 -4.64 12.27 8.59
C VAL A 149 -5.73 12.90 7.73
N LYS A 150 -6.80 13.41 8.35
CA LYS A 150 -7.88 14.13 7.67
C LYS A 150 -7.36 15.38 6.96
N ASP A 151 -6.48 16.15 7.60
CA ASP A 151 -5.87 17.35 7.02
C ASP A 151 -5.03 17.01 5.78
N ILE A 152 -4.25 15.92 5.82
CA ILE A 152 -3.48 15.45 4.65
C ILE A 152 -4.41 15.16 3.47
N TYR A 153 -5.47 14.37 3.69
CA TYR A 153 -6.42 14.04 2.62
C TYR A 153 -7.21 15.25 2.12
N THR A 154 -7.51 16.21 3.00
CA THR A 154 -8.24 17.45 2.65
C THR A 154 -7.39 18.35 1.76
N ASN A 155 -6.09 18.45 2.03
CA ASN A 155 -5.17 19.30 1.27
C ASN A 155 -4.66 18.64 -0.02
N LEU A 156 -4.64 17.31 -0.09
CA LEU A 156 -4.11 16.56 -1.24
C LEU A 156 -4.59 17.06 -2.62
N PRO A 157 -5.88 17.36 -2.87
CA PRO A 157 -6.34 17.88 -4.16
C PRO A 157 -5.62 19.16 -4.60
N ASN A 158 -5.25 20.03 -3.67
CA ASN A 158 -4.58 21.30 -3.95
C ASN A 158 -3.11 21.10 -4.37
N HIS A 159 -2.51 19.97 -3.98
CA HIS A 159 -1.11 19.65 -4.22
C HIS A 159 -0.89 18.80 -5.49
N VAL A 160 -1.95 18.26 -6.11
CA VAL A 160 -1.83 17.34 -7.26
C VAL A 160 -1.02 17.96 -8.38
N THR A 161 -1.27 19.22 -8.72
CA THR A 161 -0.55 19.92 -9.80
C THR A 161 0.94 20.02 -9.50
N SER A 162 1.29 20.48 -8.29
CA SER A 162 2.69 20.63 -7.87
C SER A 162 3.44 19.31 -7.73
N ILE A 163 2.75 18.22 -7.36
CA ILE A 163 3.35 16.88 -7.26
C ILE A 163 3.97 16.44 -8.60
N PHE A 164 3.38 16.83 -9.74
CA PHE A 164 3.81 16.39 -11.07
C PHE A 164 4.58 17.46 -11.88
N GLU A 165 4.65 18.70 -11.39
CA GLU A 165 5.33 19.81 -12.09
C GLU A 165 6.71 20.12 -11.53
N THR A 166 7.02 19.64 -10.33
CA THR A 166 8.26 20.00 -9.62
C THR A 166 9.44 19.16 -10.12
N SER A 167 10.55 19.81 -10.49
CA SER A 167 11.80 19.11 -10.86
C SER A 167 12.34 18.27 -9.69
N ASN A 168 12.86 17.08 -10.00
CA ASN A 168 13.55 16.23 -9.03
C ASN A 168 15.02 16.61 -8.86
N ASP A 169 15.61 17.32 -9.84
CA ASP A 169 17.02 17.71 -9.79
C ASP A 169 17.15 19.17 -9.37
N ILE A 170 18.05 19.42 -8.42
CA ILE A 170 18.45 20.73 -7.91
C ILE A 170 19.93 20.91 -8.19
N TRP A 171 20.32 22.00 -8.83
CA TRP A 171 21.72 22.30 -9.16
C TRP A 171 22.17 23.53 -8.36
N LEU A 172 23.27 23.39 -7.62
CA LEU A 172 23.80 24.43 -6.72
C LEU A 172 25.33 24.53 -6.86
N GLY A 173 25.90 25.70 -6.55
CA GLY A 173 27.35 25.86 -6.46
C GLY A 173 27.92 25.33 -5.15
N ASP A 174 27.20 25.56 -4.04
CA ASP A 174 27.57 25.10 -2.69
C ASP A 174 26.32 24.65 -1.91
N LEU A 175 26.49 23.71 -0.98
CA LEU A 175 25.41 23.24 -0.08
C LEU A 175 24.90 24.34 0.86
N THR A 176 25.75 25.32 1.18
CA THR A 176 25.37 26.46 2.03
C THR A 176 24.33 27.38 1.37
N GLU A 177 24.18 27.31 0.04
CA GLU A 177 23.15 28.05 -0.72
C GLU A 177 21.77 27.40 -0.63
N LEU A 178 21.68 26.19 -0.05
CA LEU A 178 20.45 25.41 -0.03
C LEU A 178 19.44 25.98 0.97
N ASN A 179 18.39 26.61 0.44
CA ASN A 179 17.30 27.15 1.25
C ASN A 179 16.20 26.10 1.51
N LEU A 180 16.36 25.34 2.59
CA LEU A 180 15.40 24.31 3.02
C LEU A 180 13.99 24.86 3.30
N GLU A 181 13.87 26.09 3.82
CA GLU A 181 12.56 26.68 4.14
C GLU A 181 11.71 26.90 2.90
N SER A 182 12.35 27.25 1.78
CA SER A 182 11.69 27.42 0.49
C SER A 182 11.42 26.10 -0.24
N LEU A 183 12.31 25.11 -0.10
CA LEU A 183 12.27 23.87 -0.89
C LEU A 183 11.35 22.80 -0.28
N LEU A 184 11.29 22.71 1.05
CA LEU A 184 10.54 21.66 1.74
C LEU A 184 9.01 21.72 1.56
N PRO A 185 8.35 22.89 1.49
CA PRO A 185 6.90 22.97 1.27
C PRO A 185 6.45 22.39 -0.08
N GLU A 186 7.35 22.34 -1.07
CA GLU A 186 7.09 21.82 -2.42
C GLU A 186 7.87 20.52 -2.72
N ALA A 187 8.42 19.88 -1.69
CA ALA A 187 9.09 18.59 -1.81
C ALA A 187 8.08 17.47 -1.53
N TYR A 188 7.50 16.90 -2.59
CA TYR A 188 6.55 15.77 -2.53
C TYR A 188 7.21 14.41 -2.77
N SER A 189 8.41 14.43 -3.38
CA SER A 189 9.26 13.29 -3.68
C SER A 189 10.69 13.59 -3.26
N VAL A 190 11.51 12.54 -3.23
CA VAL A 190 12.96 12.67 -3.05
C VAL A 190 13.54 13.48 -4.20
N LYS A 191 14.36 14.49 -3.89
CA LYS A 191 15.07 15.31 -4.86
C LYS A 191 16.57 15.06 -4.80
N THR A 192 17.24 15.03 -5.94
CA THR A 192 18.69 14.91 -6.04
C THR A 192 19.31 16.30 -6.15
N ILE A 193 20.28 16.58 -5.29
CA ILE A 193 21.03 17.82 -5.27
C ILE A 193 22.41 17.57 -5.87
N HIS A 194 22.71 18.27 -6.96
CA HIS A 194 24.01 18.28 -7.62
C HIS A 194 24.78 19.53 -7.17
N VAL A 195 25.99 19.33 -6.65
CA VAL A 195 26.84 20.43 -6.19
C VAL A 195 28.03 20.57 -7.14
N GLU A 196 28.09 21.69 -7.86
CA GLU A 196 29.18 22.01 -8.76
C GLU A 196 30.45 22.42 -8.00
N LYS A 197 31.25 21.43 -7.59
CA LYS A 197 32.66 21.69 -7.23
C LYS A 197 33.54 21.70 -8.47
N GLN A 198 34.42 22.70 -8.59
CA GLN A 198 35.60 22.61 -9.44
C GLN A 198 36.48 21.48 -8.92
N LEU A 199 36.33 20.29 -9.48
CA LEU A 199 37.15 19.13 -9.18
C LEU A 199 38.09 18.88 -10.37
N ASP A 200 39.33 18.54 -10.08
CA ASP A 200 40.27 18.00 -11.07
C ASP A 200 39.63 16.82 -11.81
N SER A 201 39.94 16.74 -13.12
CA SER A 201 39.30 16.02 -14.24
C SER A 201 38.84 14.56 -14.06
N ASN A 202 38.96 13.94 -12.87
CA ASN A 202 38.64 12.54 -12.59
C ASN A 202 37.74 12.29 -11.36
N SER A 203 37.16 13.31 -10.73
CA SER A 203 36.29 13.12 -9.56
C SER A 203 34.81 13.29 -9.93
N GLN A 204 33.94 12.33 -9.57
CA GLN A 204 32.49 12.49 -9.69
C GLN A 204 32.02 13.66 -8.82
N GLN A 205 31.10 14.48 -9.36
CA GLN A 205 30.50 15.57 -8.59
C GLN A 205 29.74 15.01 -7.38
N PRO A 206 29.88 15.61 -6.19
CA PRO A 206 29.16 15.17 -5.01
C PRO A 206 27.65 15.39 -5.22
N THR A 207 26.88 14.32 -4.98
CA THR A 207 25.42 14.32 -5.04
C THR A 207 24.87 14.09 -3.64
N TYR A 208 23.80 14.81 -3.30
CA TYR A 208 23.10 14.71 -2.03
C TYR A 208 21.63 14.46 -2.26
N THR A 209 20.95 13.90 -1.26
CA THR A 209 19.56 13.51 -1.39
C THR A 209 18.67 14.29 -0.42
N LEU A 210 17.75 15.10 -0.95
CA LEU A 210 16.76 15.83 -0.18
C LEU A 210 15.53 14.95 0.04
N LEU A 211 15.25 14.65 1.30
CA LEU A 211 14.07 13.91 1.74
C LEU A 211 12.89 14.88 1.93
N PRO A 212 11.69 14.55 1.39
CA PRO A 212 10.51 15.36 1.61
C PRO A 212 10.03 15.27 3.06
N ARG A 213 9.21 16.24 3.48
CA ARG A 213 8.50 16.15 4.76
C ARG A 213 7.54 14.97 4.72
N GLY A 214 7.46 14.20 5.80
CA GLY A 214 6.59 13.03 5.84
C GLY A 214 5.11 13.36 5.57
N ILE A 215 4.66 14.55 5.98
CA ILE A 215 3.28 15.03 5.74
C ILE A 215 2.93 15.19 4.24
N LEU A 216 3.92 15.43 3.38
CA LEU A 216 3.74 15.62 1.94
C LEU A 216 4.04 14.35 1.14
N SER A 217 4.63 13.33 1.78
CA SER A 217 5.07 12.11 1.11
C SER A 217 3.90 11.23 0.67
N LEU A 218 3.91 10.86 -0.61
CA LEU A 218 2.96 9.89 -1.16
C LEU A 218 3.15 8.49 -0.57
N LYS A 219 4.38 8.11 -0.20
CA LYS A 219 4.66 6.82 0.45
C LYS A 219 4.10 6.78 1.87
N VAL A 220 4.20 7.89 2.61
CA VAL A 220 3.56 8.02 3.92
C VAL A 220 2.04 7.90 3.76
N LEU A 221 1.44 8.59 2.78
CA LEU A 221 0.02 8.53 2.49
C LEU A 221 -0.48 7.11 2.20
N GLN A 222 0.34 6.25 1.56
CA GLN A 222 0.01 4.84 1.32
C GLN A 222 -0.16 4.03 2.62
N GLU A 223 0.54 4.38 3.70
CA GLU A 223 0.53 3.67 4.97
C GLU A 223 -0.53 4.19 5.96
N LEU A 224 -1.12 5.38 5.73
CA LEU A 224 -2.13 5.94 6.64
C LEU A 224 -3.44 5.11 6.69
N PRO A 225 -4.01 4.63 5.56
CA PRO A 225 -5.19 3.78 5.54
C PRO A 225 -5.21 2.62 6.54
N ILE A 226 -4.14 1.83 6.61
CA ILE A 226 -4.10 0.63 7.45
C ILE A 226 -4.13 1.01 8.93
N ILE A 227 -3.55 2.16 9.29
CA ILE A 227 -3.51 2.65 10.66
C ILE A 227 -4.89 3.17 11.07
N VAL A 228 -5.58 3.92 10.21
CA VAL A 228 -6.95 4.37 10.50
C VAL A 228 -7.88 3.16 10.69
N VAL A 229 -7.74 2.13 9.85
CA VAL A 229 -8.45 0.86 10.03
C VAL A 229 -8.10 0.19 11.36
N LEU A 230 -6.82 0.14 11.74
CA LEU A 230 -6.39 -0.42 13.02
C LEU A 230 -6.97 0.36 14.22
N MET A 231 -6.97 1.69 14.17
CA MET A 231 -7.58 2.52 15.21
C MET A 231 -9.07 2.23 15.33
N TYR A 232 -9.78 2.10 14.20
CA TYR A 232 -11.20 1.73 14.22
C TYR A 232 -11.43 0.33 14.82
N GLN A 233 -10.59 -0.66 14.48
CA GLN A 233 -10.70 -2.02 15.02
C GLN A 233 -10.54 -2.07 16.55
N ILE A 234 -9.65 -1.25 17.11
CA ILE A 234 -9.36 -1.24 18.54
C ILE A 234 -10.39 -0.40 19.30
N TYR A 235 -10.71 0.81 18.81
CA TYR A 235 -11.48 1.81 19.57
C TYR A 235 -12.96 1.92 19.18
N LYS A 236 -13.34 1.41 18.00
CA LYS A 236 -14.72 1.33 17.49
C LYS A 236 -15.51 2.62 17.68
N ASN A 237 -16.45 2.62 18.64
CA ASN A 237 -17.39 3.72 18.88
C ASN A 237 -16.68 5.05 19.19
N ALA A 238 -15.52 5.01 19.84
CA ALA A 238 -14.77 6.22 20.20
C ALA A 238 -14.16 6.97 19.00
N VAL A 239 -14.08 6.33 17.83
CA VAL A 239 -13.55 6.92 16.59
C VAL A 239 -14.52 6.81 15.41
N HIS A 240 -15.76 6.36 15.66
CA HIS A 240 -16.69 6.01 14.59
C HIS A 240 -17.12 7.23 13.78
N GLN A 241 -17.38 8.35 14.45
CA GLN A 241 -17.75 9.60 13.81
C GLN A 241 -16.61 10.14 12.96
N GLU A 242 -15.40 10.17 13.52
CA GLU A 242 -14.19 10.63 12.85
C GLU A 242 -13.90 9.79 11.60
N VAL A 243 -14.06 8.46 11.68
CA VAL A 243 -13.88 7.57 10.52
C VAL A 243 -14.94 7.80 9.43
N SER A 244 -16.19 8.10 9.82
CA SER A 244 -17.24 8.45 8.86
C SER A 244 -16.89 9.70 8.03
N GLU A 245 -16.21 10.67 8.63
CA GLU A 245 -15.80 11.91 7.96
C GLU A 245 -14.70 11.71 6.90
N PHE A 246 -14.02 10.56 6.89
CA PHE A 246 -13.07 10.23 5.82
C PHE A 246 -13.75 9.82 4.52
N ILE A 247 -15.02 9.39 4.53
CA ILE A 247 -15.67 8.86 3.32
C ILE A 247 -15.66 9.88 2.17
N PRO A 248 -16.09 11.15 2.34
CA PRO A 248 -16.02 12.15 1.28
C PRO A 248 -14.58 12.41 0.79
N LEU A 249 -13.61 12.36 1.70
CA LEU A 249 -12.20 12.57 1.38
C LEU A 249 -11.64 11.41 0.55
N ILE A 250 -11.90 10.17 0.94
CA ILE A 250 -11.56 8.97 0.18
C ILE A 250 -12.14 9.06 -1.23
N LEU A 251 -13.43 9.40 -1.35
CA LEU A 251 -14.12 9.52 -2.64
C LEU A 251 -13.51 10.60 -3.52
N THR A 252 -13.06 11.71 -2.93
CA THR A 252 -12.33 12.76 -3.65
C THR A 252 -10.99 12.21 -4.14
N THR A 253 -10.18 11.60 -3.26
CA THR A 253 -8.85 11.08 -3.57
C THR A 253 -8.85 10.02 -4.66
N ILE A 254 -9.77 9.04 -4.63
CA ILE A 254 -9.83 7.97 -5.66
C ILE A 254 -10.24 8.52 -7.04
N ASN A 255 -10.84 9.70 -7.11
CA ASN A 255 -11.26 10.36 -8.35
C ASN A 255 -10.30 11.44 -8.81
N LEU A 256 -9.23 11.74 -8.08
CA LEU A 256 -8.17 12.62 -8.56
C LEU A 256 -7.52 12.01 -9.81
N GLN A 257 -7.35 12.83 -10.84
CA GLN A 257 -6.76 12.38 -12.10
C GLN A 257 -5.66 13.34 -12.55
N PRO A 258 -4.40 12.87 -12.59
CA PRO A 258 -3.35 13.60 -13.28
C PRO A 258 -3.65 13.68 -14.77
N THR A 259 -3.28 14.79 -15.40
CA THR A 259 -3.46 15.00 -16.84
C THR A 259 -2.65 13.98 -17.65
N VAL A 260 -3.00 13.78 -18.94
CA VAL A 260 -2.28 12.83 -19.82
C VAL A 260 -0.78 13.15 -19.90
N ILE A 261 -0.43 14.45 -19.88
CA ILE A 261 0.96 14.91 -19.92
C ILE A 261 1.69 14.52 -18.63
N GLN A 262 1.09 14.78 -17.47
CA GLN A 262 1.67 14.40 -16.17
C GLN A 262 1.86 12.89 -16.03
N ARG A 263 0.93 12.08 -16.57
CA ARG A 263 1.02 10.61 -16.57
C ARG A 263 2.16 10.07 -17.46
N ASN A 264 2.48 10.78 -18.53
CA ASN A 264 3.54 10.41 -19.46
C ASN A 264 4.87 11.17 -19.20
N SER A 265 4.95 11.88 -18.08
CA SER A 265 6.15 12.62 -17.69
C SER A 265 7.34 11.68 -17.45
N THR A 266 8.54 12.26 -17.39
CA THR A 266 9.77 11.55 -17.00
C THR A 266 9.71 11.01 -15.57
N GLN A 267 8.79 11.48 -14.73
CA GLN A 267 8.62 11.12 -13.32
C GLN A 267 7.65 9.94 -13.13
N LYS A 268 7.97 8.80 -13.75
CA LYS A 268 7.15 7.59 -13.64
C LYS A 268 7.00 7.11 -12.20
N GLU A 269 8.04 7.23 -11.38
CA GLU A 269 8.02 6.79 -9.96
C GLU A 269 6.99 7.56 -9.13
N THR A 270 6.97 8.89 -9.24
CA THR A 270 5.98 9.74 -8.55
C THR A 270 4.55 9.36 -8.94
N PHE A 271 4.31 9.05 -10.23
CA PHE A 271 3.00 8.58 -10.67
C PHE A 271 2.63 7.20 -10.11
N VAL A 272 3.59 6.28 -10.04
CA VAL A 272 3.39 4.95 -9.41
C VAL A 272 3.06 5.12 -7.92
N ASP A 273 3.78 5.98 -7.20
CA ASP A 273 3.53 6.26 -5.78
C ASP A 273 2.17 6.93 -5.54
N PHE A 274 1.78 7.86 -6.42
CA PHE A 274 0.45 8.49 -6.37
C PHE A 274 -0.66 7.48 -6.60
N MET A 275 -0.53 6.64 -7.63
CA MET A 275 -1.49 5.56 -7.90
C MET A 275 -1.53 4.55 -6.75
N GLY A 276 -0.39 4.25 -6.12
CA GLY A 276 -0.31 3.45 -4.90
C GLY A 276 -1.16 4.06 -3.78
N ALA A 277 -1.01 5.35 -3.53
CA ALA A 277 -1.79 6.06 -2.51
C ALA A 277 -3.30 6.00 -2.80
N GLN A 278 -3.72 6.18 -4.06
CA GLN A 278 -5.13 6.05 -4.44
C GLN A 278 -5.67 4.63 -4.24
N ILE A 279 -4.90 3.60 -4.59
CA ILE A 279 -5.31 2.19 -4.45
C ILE A 279 -5.37 1.78 -2.98
N LYS A 280 -4.43 2.23 -2.13
CA LYS A 280 -4.50 2.04 -0.68
C LYS A 280 -5.71 2.75 -0.07
N THR A 281 -6.03 3.95 -0.56
CA THR A 281 -7.23 4.70 -0.15
C THR A 281 -8.53 4.01 -0.61
N LEU A 282 -8.56 3.41 -1.80
CA LEU A 282 -9.68 2.56 -2.22
C LEU A 282 -9.78 1.28 -1.36
N SER A 283 -8.65 0.69 -0.98
CA SER A 283 -8.60 -0.45 -0.07
C SER A 283 -9.14 -0.09 1.32
N PHE A 284 -8.91 1.14 1.77
CA PHE A 284 -9.54 1.68 2.98
C PHE A 284 -11.06 1.67 2.85
N LEU A 285 -11.60 2.23 1.76
CA LEU A 285 -13.04 2.23 1.48
C LEU A 285 -13.58 0.79 1.46
N ALA A 286 -12.89 -0.12 0.79
CA ALA A 286 -13.28 -1.52 0.67
C ALA A 286 -13.34 -2.25 2.03
N TYR A 287 -12.57 -1.81 3.02
CA TYR A 287 -12.66 -2.31 4.39
C TYR A 287 -13.90 -1.77 5.12
N ILE A 288 -14.15 -0.46 5.05
CA ILE A 288 -15.22 0.20 5.83
C ILE A 288 -16.59 0.17 5.14
N VAL A 289 -16.67 -0.25 3.88
CA VAL A 289 -17.89 -0.20 3.05
C VAL A 289 -19.09 -0.91 3.68
N ARG A 290 -18.86 -2.02 4.40
CA ARG A 290 -19.93 -2.76 5.09
C ARG A 290 -20.42 -2.07 6.36
N ILE A 291 -19.60 -1.18 6.93
CA ILE A 291 -19.90 -0.45 8.15
C ILE A 291 -20.72 0.79 7.82
N PHE A 292 -20.34 1.51 6.76
CA PHE A 292 -20.98 2.77 6.35
C PHE A 292 -21.76 2.63 5.03
N GLN A 293 -22.52 1.53 4.89
CA GLN A 293 -23.16 1.14 3.64
C GLN A 293 -24.07 2.24 3.07
N GLU A 294 -24.87 2.91 3.90
CA GLU A 294 -25.80 3.95 3.46
C GLU A 294 -25.07 5.14 2.80
N VAL A 295 -24.03 5.66 3.45
CA VAL A 295 -23.24 6.81 2.96
C VAL A 295 -22.50 6.46 1.68
N VAL A 296 -21.93 5.25 1.59
CA VAL A 296 -21.20 4.83 0.40
C VAL A 296 -22.14 4.56 -0.79
N ILE A 297 -23.32 3.97 -0.55
CA ILE A 297 -24.32 3.75 -1.60
C ILE A 297 -24.87 5.08 -2.13
N ALA A 298 -25.08 6.09 -1.27
CA ALA A 298 -25.49 7.42 -1.69
C ALA A 298 -24.49 8.05 -2.69
N ASN A 299 -23.21 7.73 -2.56
CA ASN A 299 -22.13 8.22 -3.42
C ASN A 299 -21.61 7.18 -4.42
N SER A 300 -22.42 6.18 -4.78
CA SER A 300 -21.95 5.02 -5.55
C SER A 300 -21.33 5.36 -6.91
N LEU A 301 -21.80 6.42 -7.58
CA LEU A 301 -21.26 6.87 -8.87
C LEU A 301 -19.78 7.26 -8.76
N SER A 302 -19.43 7.94 -7.66
CA SER A 302 -18.04 8.35 -7.38
C SER A 302 -17.14 7.14 -7.16
N VAL A 303 -17.63 6.11 -6.46
CA VAL A 303 -16.90 4.84 -6.26
C VAL A 303 -16.70 4.10 -7.59
N THR A 304 -17.77 3.96 -8.38
CA THR A 304 -17.72 3.24 -9.66
C THR A 304 -16.79 3.92 -10.66
N ASN A 305 -16.87 5.25 -10.80
CA ASN A 305 -15.99 6.00 -11.67
C ASN A 305 -14.54 5.94 -11.20
N GLY A 306 -14.28 6.21 -9.92
CA GLY A 306 -12.93 6.16 -9.35
C GLY A 306 -12.26 4.80 -9.59
N MET A 307 -12.95 3.71 -9.27
CA MET A 307 -12.40 2.36 -9.47
C MET A 307 -12.14 2.02 -10.95
N LEU A 308 -13.06 2.37 -11.86
CA LEU A 308 -12.87 2.13 -13.29
C LEU A 308 -11.73 2.97 -13.88
N ASN A 309 -11.56 4.21 -13.41
CA ASN A 309 -10.47 5.07 -13.83
C ASN A 309 -9.12 4.57 -13.31
N LEU A 310 -9.05 4.10 -12.06
CA LEU A 310 -7.86 3.43 -11.52
C LEU A 310 -7.54 2.16 -12.31
N MET A 311 -8.56 1.40 -12.74
CA MET A 311 -8.40 0.25 -13.63
C MET A 311 -7.77 0.67 -14.97
N ALA A 312 -8.35 1.66 -15.65
CA ALA A 312 -7.87 2.16 -16.93
C ALA A 312 -6.45 2.75 -16.89
N ASN A 313 -6.10 3.42 -15.80
CA ASN A 313 -4.89 4.25 -15.74
C ASN A 313 -3.71 3.61 -15.01
N CYS A 314 -3.84 2.44 -14.38
CA CYS A 314 -2.68 1.92 -13.63
C CYS A 314 -1.52 1.49 -14.54
N PRO A 315 -0.27 1.83 -14.16
CA PRO A 315 0.93 1.57 -14.95
C PRO A 315 1.10 0.08 -15.25
N LYS A 316 1.62 -0.22 -16.44
CA LYS A 316 1.87 -1.61 -16.89
C LYS A 316 3.01 -2.25 -16.10
N GLU A 317 3.96 -1.42 -15.67
CA GLU A 317 5.14 -1.80 -14.91
C GLU A 317 4.79 -2.18 -13.45
N ALA A 318 3.68 -1.65 -12.92
CA ALA A 318 3.27 -1.81 -11.53
C ALA A 318 2.25 -2.93 -11.32
N ALA A 319 2.62 -4.17 -11.67
CA ALA A 319 1.76 -5.35 -11.51
C ALA A 319 1.24 -5.54 -10.07
N HIS A 320 2.04 -5.21 -9.07
CA HIS A 320 1.66 -5.30 -7.66
C HIS A 320 0.47 -4.37 -7.32
N LEU A 321 0.44 -3.15 -7.86
CA LEU A 321 -0.68 -2.21 -7.68
C LEU A 321 -1.97 -2.74 -8.32
N ARG A 322 -1.86 -3.34 -9.52
CA ARG A 322 -3.01 -3.99 -10.20
C ARG A 322 -3.61 -5.10 -9.34
N LYS A 323 -2.76 -5.93 -8.72
CA LYS A 323 -3.19 -6.99 -7.80
C LYS A 323 -3.94 -6.41 -6.60
N GLU A 324 -3.40 -5.38 -5.95
CA GLU A 324 -4.06 -4.74 -4.80
C GLU A 324 -5.42 -4.12 -5.18
N LEU A 325 -5.48 -3.45 -6.33
CA LEU A 325 -6.73 -2.89 -6.86
C LEU A 325 -7.80 -3.97 -7.06
N LEU A 326 -7.44 -5.14 -7.60
CA LEU A 326 -8.38 -6.25 -7.79
C LEU A 326 -8.85 -6.84 -6.46
N ILE A 327 -7.99 -6.89 -5.44
CA ILE A 327 -8.38 -7.32 -4.08
C ILE A 327 -9.41 -6.33 -3.52
N ALA A 328 -9.15 -5.02 -3.61
CA ALA A 328 -10.10 -3.99 -3.18
C ALA A 328 -11.43 -4.08 -3.93
N ALA A 329 -11.38 -4.22 -5.27
CA ALA A 329 -12.56 -4.38 -6.11
C ALA A 329 -13.39 -5.61 -5.70
N ARG A 330 -12.74 -6.75 -5.40
CA ARG A 330 -13.42 -7.96 -4.93
C ARG A 330 -14.20 -7.72 -3.65
N HIS A 331 -13.62 -7.01 -2.68
CA HIS A 331 -14.30 -6.68 -1.43
C HIS A 331 -15.50 -5.75 -1.66
N ILE A 332 -15.38 -4.76 -2.56
CA ILE A 332 -16.49 -3.88 -2.94
C ILE A 332 -17.60 -4.66 -3.63
N PHE A 333 -17.27 -5.55 -4.58
CA PHE A 333 -18.25 -6.39 -5.28
C PHE A 333 -18.94 -7.40 -4.38
N ALA A 334 -18.35 -7.77 -3.24
CA ALA A 334 -18.97 -8.60 -2.22
C ALA A 334 -20.02 -7.84 -1.35
N THR A 335 -20.40 -6.63 -1.73
CA THR A 335 -21.46 -5.81 -1.11
C THR A 335 -22.55 -5.46 -2.11
N ASP A 336 -23.62 -4.80 -1.67
CA ASP A 336 -24.73 -4.40 -2.54
C ASP A 336 -24.38 -3.30 -3.54
N LEU A 337 -23.23 -2.64 -3.37
CA LEU A 337 -22.68 -1.72 -4.38
C LEU A 337 -22.47 -2.38 -5.74
N ARG A 338 -22.32 -3.71 -5.81
CA ARG A 338 -22.21 -4.47 -7.07
C ARG A 338 -23.32 -4.12 -8.08
N GLN A 339 -24.53 -3.83 -7.61
CA GLN A 339 -25.66 -3.46 -8.48
C GLN A 339 -25.38 -2.14 -9.23
N LYS A 340 -24.61 -1.23 -8.63
CA LYS A 340 -24.29 0.07 -9.23
C LYS A 340 -23.24 -0.02 -10.34
N PHE A 341 -22.55 -1.16 -10.46
CA PHE A 341 -21.59 -1.42 -11.54
C PHE A 341 -22.24 -1.95 -12.82
N ILE A 342 -23.49 -2.41 -12.78
CA ILE A 342 -24.19 -2.99 -13.95
C ILE A 342 -24.14 -2.09 -15.19
N PRO A 343 -24.37 -0.76 -15.12
CA PRO A 343 -24.33 0.10 -16.31
C PRO A 343 -22.99 0.15 -17.04
N SER A 344 -21.89 -0.13 -16.32
CA SER A 344 -20.51 -0.05 -16.83
C SER A 344 -19.79 -1.40 -16.77
N ILE A 345 -20.52 -2.50 -16.51
CA ILE A 345 -19.93 -3.83 -16.33
C ILE A 345 -19.32 -4.36 -17.63
N ASP A 346 -19.83 -3.90 -18.76
CA ASP A 346 -19.37 -4.29 -20.09
C ASP A 346 -17.89 -3.95 -20.31
N LYS A 347 -17.40 -2.88 -19.66
CA LYS A 347 -15.99 -2.48 -19.62
C LYS A 347 -15.14 -3.48 -18.82
N LEU A 348 -15.67 -4.04 -17.73
CA LEU A 348 -14.95 -5.00 -16.87
C LEU A 348 -14.71 -6.35 -17.55
N PHE A 349 -15.45 -6.67 -18.62
CA PHE A 349 -15.22 -7.86 -19.45
C PHE A 349 -14.09 -7.67 -20.48
N ASP A 350 -13.52 -6.47 -20.59
CA ASP A 350 -12.31 -6.23 -21.38
C ASP A 350 -11.06 -6.69 -20.61
N GLU A 351 -10.37 -7.71 -21.13
CA GLU A 351 -9.15 -8.26 -20.53
C GLU A 351 -8.03 -7.22 -20.46
N ASP A 352 -7.95 -6.33 -21.46
CA ASP A 352 -6.95 -5.27 -21.51
C ASP A 352 -7.17 -4.24 -20.38
N LEU A 353 -8.42 -3.99 -20.00
CA LEU A 353 -8.76 -3.10 -18.89
C LEU A 353 -8.55 -3.79 -17.54
N LEU A 354 -9.02 -5.02 -17.39
CA LEU A 354 -9.07 -5.72 -16.11
C LEU A 354 -7.68 -6.20 -15.65
N ILE A 355 -6.90 -6.77 -16.58
CA ILE A 355 -5.60 -7.36 -16.29
C ILE A 355 -4.50 -6.38 -16.68
N GLY A 356 -4.60 -5.75 -17.85
CA GLY A 356 -3.54 -4.91 -18.43
C GLY A 356 -2.63 -5.69 -19.39
N LYS A 357 -1.67 -4.97 -19.99
CA LYS A 357 -0.69 -5.55 -20.94
C LYS A 357 0.69 -5.64 -20.27
N GLY A 358 1.21 -6.85 -20.09
CA GLY A 358 2.53 -7.10 -19.49
C GLY A 358 2.75 -8.56 -19.09
N VAL A 359 3.97 -9.07 -19.25
CA VAL A 359 4.32 -10.48 -18.99
C VAL A 359 4.20 -10.85 -17.50
N THR A 360 4.45 -9.90 -16.60
CA THR A 360 4.37 -10.10 -15.13
C THR A 360 2.93 -10.26 -14.62
N LEU A 361 1.92 -9.99 -15.46
CA LEU A 361 0.51 -10.00 -15.10
C LEU A 361 -0.14 -11.39 -15.19
N ASP A 362 0.56 -12.40 -15.72
CA ASP A 362 0.05 -13.78 -15.78
C ASP A 362 -0.32 -14.33 -14.39
N SER A 363 0.43 -13.92 -13.36
CA SER A 363 0.16 -14.26 -11.96
C SER A 363 -1.16 -13.68 -11.42
N ILE A 364 -1.70 -12.64 -12.06
CA ILE A 364 -2.90 -11.91 -11.63
C ILE A 364 -4.16 -12.46 -12.31
N ARG A 365 -4.03 -13.15 -13.46
CA ARG A 365 -5.16 -13.71 -14.23
C ARG A 365 -6.14 -14.52 -13.37
N PRO A 366 -5.70 -15.44 -12.48
CA PRO A 366 -6.62 -16.20 -11.63
C PRO A 366 -7.47 -15.32 -10.70
N LEU A 367 -6.88 -14.28 -10.11
CA LEU A 367 -7.57 -13.34 -9.23
C LEU A 367 -8.57 -12.47 -10.02
N ALA A 368 -8.16 -11.96 -11.18
CA ALA A 368 -9.00 -11.16 -12.06
C ALA A 368 -10.25 -11.95 -12.52
N TYR A 369 -10.05 -13.15 -13.07
CA TYR A 369 -11.15 -13.98 -13.55
C TYR A 369 -12.08 -14.46 -12.45
N SER A 370 -11.56 -14.85 -11.28
CA SER A 370 -12.40 -15.23 -10.15
C SER A 370 -13.24 -14.06 -9.62
N THR A 371 -12.64 -12.86 -9.52
CA THR A 371 -13.34 -11.65 -9.08
C THR A 371 -14.45 -11.26 -10.07
N LEU A 372 -14.15 -11.27 -11.38
CA LEU A 372 -15.13 -10.97 -12.41
C LEU A 372 -16.24 -12.03 -12.49
N ALA A 373 -15.89 -13.32 -12.33
CA ALA A 373 -16.86 -14.40 -12.33
C ALA A 373 -17.82 -14.32 -11.15
N ASP A 374 -17.30 -14.05 -9.96
CA ASP A 374 -18.09 -13.81 -8.76
C ASP A 374 -19.07 -12.64 -9.03
N LEU A 375 -18.60 -11.51 -9.54
CA LEU A 375 -19.46 -10.38 -9.88
C LEU A 375 -20.55 -10.78 -10.89
N ALA A 376 -20.15 -11.35 -12.03
CA ALA A 376 -21.06 -11.76 -13.10
C ALA A 376 -22.11 -12.75 -12.60
N HIS A 377 -21.74 -13.70 -11.75
CA HIS A 377 -22.68 -14.64 -11.14
C HIS A 377 -23.74 -13.91 -10.30
N HIS A 378 -23.33 -12.97 -9.45
CA HIS A 378 -24.25 -12.27 -8.54
C HIS A 378 -25.21 -11.32 -9.25
N VAL A 379 -24.80 -10.71 -10.37
CA VAL A 379 -25.64 -9.76 -11.13
C VAL A 379 -26.27 -10.37 -12.38
N ARG A 380 -26.10 -11.67 -12.64
CA ARG A 380 -26.48 -12.33 -13.91
C ARG A 380 -27.90 -12.05 -14.39
N GLN A 381 -28.85 -11.94 -13.48
CA GLN A 381 -30.28 -11.73 -13.79
C GLN A 381 -30.58 -10.34 -14.35
N SER A 382 -29.74 -9.35 -14.04
CA SER A 382 -29.90 -7.96 -14.47
C SER A 382 -28.98 -7.59 -15.64
N LEU A 383 -28.26 -8.56 -16.23
CA LEU A 383 -27.40 -8.33 -17.39
C LEU A 383 -28.18 -8.32 -18.70
N SER A 384 -27.82 -7.39 -19.59
CA SER A 384 -28.30 -7.37 -20.97
C SER A 384 -27.69 -8.51 -21.79
N LEU A 385 -28.34 -8.86 -22.91
CA LEU A 385 -27.85 -9.93 -23.78
C LEU A 385 -26.44 -9.62 -24.33
N ASP A 386 -26.15 -8.37 -24.68
CA ASP A 386 -24.83 -7.97 -25.20
C ASP A 386 -23.70 -8.20 -24.18
N VAL A 387 -23.97 -7.91 -22.91
CA VAL A 387 -23.02 -8.18 -21.82
C VAL A 387 -22.87 -9.68 -21.60
N LEU A 388 -23.97 -10.45 -21.63
CA LEU A 388 -23.92 -11.90 -21.52
C LEU A 388 -23.08 -12.53 -22.64
N ILE A 389 -23.16 -12.00 -23.87
CA ILE A 389 -22.31 -12.45 -25.00
C ILE A 389 -20.83 -12.23 -24.67
N LYS A 390 -20.46 -11.04 -24.18
CA LYS A 390 -19.08 -10.73 -23.77
C LYS A 390 -18.59 -11.69 -22.68
N ALA A 391 -19.41 -11.90 -21.65
CA ALA A 391 -19.13 -12.83 -20.56
C ALA A 391 -18.91 -14.27 -21.07
N VAL A 392 -19.84 -14.77 -21.89
CA VAL A 392 -19.74 -16.12 -22.47
C VAL A 392 -18.47 -16.27 -23.30
N ASN A 393 -18.14 -15.28 -24.14
CA ASN A 393 -16.93 -15.33 -24.97
C ASN A 393 -15.66 -15.38 -24.12
N LEU A 394 -15.56 -14.53 -23.09
CA LEU A 394 -14.41 -14.48 -22.21
C LEU A 394 -14.22 -15.80 -21.45
N PHE A 395 -15.25 -16.26 -20.74
CA PHE A 395 -15.13 -17.47 -19.93
C PHE A 395 -15.02 -18.74 -20.78
N SER A 396 -15.51 -18.73 -22.03
CA SER A 396 -15.25 -19.82 -22.98
C SER A 396 -13.77 -19.91 -23.36
N LYS A 397 -13.07 -18.77 -23.55
CA LYS A 397 -11.61 -18.78 -23.76
C LYS A 397 -10.91 -19.38 -22.54
N ASN A 398 -11.29 -18.96 -21.33
CA ASN A 398 -10.69 -19.46 -20.09
C ASN A 398 -10.83 -20.98 -19.90
N VAL A 399 -11.94 -21.59 -20.33
CA VAL A 399 -12.13 -23.05 -20.28
C VAL A 399 -11.10 -23.81 -21.13
N HIS A 400 -10.72 -23.24 -22.26
CA HIS A 400 -9.77 -23.84 -23.21
C HIS A 400 -8.32 -23.37 -23.02
N ASP A 401 -8.07 -22.39 -22.16
CA ASP A 401 -6.73 -21.90 -21.90
C ASP A 401 -5.96 -22.83 -20.95
N GLU A 402 -5.01 -23.58 -21.51
CA GLU A 402 -4.16 -24.53 -20.78
C GLU A 402 -3.11 -23.85 -19.88
N THR A 403 -2.87 -22.55 -20.04
CA THR A 403 -1.98 -21.78 -19.14
C THR A 403 -2.63 -21.49 -17.78
N LEU A 404 -3.97 -21.59 -17.70
CA LEU A 404 -4.72 -21.38 -16.47
C LEU A 404 -4.83 -22.67 -15.65
N ALA A 405 -4.80 -22.52 -14.33
CA ALA A 405 -5.03 -23.64 -13.41
C ALA A 405 -6.42 -24.28 -13.63
N VAL A 406 -6.49 -25.61 -13.48
CA VAL A 406 -7.73 -26.40 -13.65
C VAL A 406 -8.88 -25.87 -12.78
N GLY A 407 -8.58 -25.31 -11.60
CA GLY A 407 -9.58 -24.67 -10.74
C GLY A 407 -10.28 -23.47 -11.39
N ILE A 408 -9.55 -22.64 -12.14
CA ILE A 408 -10.11 -21.49 -12.88
C ILE A 408 -10.91 -21.95 -14.10
N GLN A 409 -10.44 -22.97 -14.81
CA GLN A 409 -11.20 -23.59 -15.91
C GLN A 409 -12.53 -24.15 -15.40
N THR A 410 -12.51 -24.87 -14.27
CA THR A 410 -13.71 -25.44 -13.63
C THR A 410 -14.68 -24.36 -13.16
N MET A 411 -14.16 -23.30 -12.54
CA MET A 411 -14.97 -22.14 -12.14
C MET A 411 -15.64 -21.49 -13.36
N SER A 412 -14.90 -21.30 -14.46
CA SER A 412 -15.41 -20.75 -15.71
C SER A 412 -16.54 -21.62 -16.28
N CYS A 413 -16.37 -22.95 -16.28
CA CYS A 413 -17.43 -23.89 -16.65
C CYS A 413 -18.70 -23.70 -15.79
N LYS A 414 -18.55 -23.63 -14.45
CA LYS A 414 -19.69 -23.44 -13.53
C LYS A 414 -20.42 -22.13 -13.82
N LEU A 415 -19.70 -21.04 -14.06
CA LEU A 415 -20.31 -19.77 -14.42
C LEU A 415 -21.08 -19.88 -15.74
N LEU A 416 -20.46 -20.43 -16.79
CA LEU A 416 -21.11 -20.59 -18.09
C LEU A 416 -22.43 -21.39 -17.97
N LEU A 417 -22.46 -22.44 -17.16
CA LEU A 417 -23.69 -23.20 -16.87
C LEU A 417 -24.74 -22.33 -16.17
N ASN A 418 -24.35 -21.53 -15.18
CA ASN A 418 -25.27 -20.61 -14.50
C ASN A 418 -25.81 -19.49 -15.40
N LEU A 419 -25.10 -19.14 -16.48
CA LEU A 419 -25.57 -18.16 -17.47
C LEU A 419 -26.60 -18.75 -18.45
N VAL A 420 -26.69 -20.08 -18.59
CA VAL A 420 -27.67 -20.75 -19.47
C VAL A 420 -29.09 -20.36 -19.08
N ASP A 421 -29.40 -20.34 -17.79
CA ASP A 421 -30.72 -19.94 -17.31
C ASP A 421 -31.04 -18.50 -17.71
N CYS A 422 -30.06 -17.59 -17.61
CA CYS A 422 -30.26 -16.18 -17.99
C CYS A 422 -30.50 -16.05 -19.50
N LEU A 423 -29.73 -16.78 -20.32
CA LEU A 423 -29.91 -16.82 -21.77
C LEU A 423 -31.25 -17.43 -22.18
N ARG A 424 -31.76 -18.40 -21.41
CA ARG A 424 -33.10 -18.97 -21.63
C ARG A 424 -34.18 -17.90 -21.46
N HIS A 425 -34.13 -17.08 -20.41
CA HIS A 425 -35.09 -15.99 -20.23
C HIS A 425 -35.01 -14.98 -21.39
N HIS A 426 -33.81 -14.58 -21.78
CA HIS A 426 -33.61 -13.69 -22.95
C HIS A 426 -34.04 -14.32 -24.28
N SER A 427 -34.13 -15.65 -24.37
CA SER A 427 -34.61 -16.34 -25.59
C SER A 427 -36.09 -16.12 -25.87
N GLU A 428 -36.88 -15.73 -24.86
CA GLU A 428 -38.29 -15.35 -25.05
C GLU A 428 -38.41 -14.00 -25.77
N LEU A 429 -37.43 -13.10 -25.60
CA LEU A 429 -37.39 -11.78 -26.21
C LEU A 429 -36.62 -11.79 -27.55
N GLU A 430 -35.41 -12.37 -27.56
CA GLU A 430 -34.51 -12.43 -28.72
C GLU A 430 -34.11 -13.90 -29.04
N PRO A 431 -35.01 -14.71 -29.61
CA PRO A 431 -34.82 -16.16 -29.75
C PRO A 431 -33.64 -16.55 -30.64
N GLN A 432 -33.43 -15.84 -31.75
CA GLN A 432 -32.37 -16.17 -32.71
C GLN A 432 -30.98 -15.97 -32.10
N ARG A 433 -30.73 -14.81 -31.48
CA ARG A 433 -29.44 -14.47 -30.86
C ARG A 433 -29.15 -15.39 -29.67
N SER A 434 -30.12 -15.58 -28.79
CA SER A 434 -29.98 -16.45 -27.61
C SER A 434 -29.70 -17.90 -28.01
N ARG A 435 -30.39 -18.44 -29.02
CA ARG A 435 -30.14 -19.79 -29.55
C ARG A 435 -28.73 -19.96 -30.11
N GLN A 436 -28.21 -18.95 -30.82
CA GLN A 436 -26.84 -19.00 -31.34
C GLN A 436 -25.80 -19.07 -30.20
N ILE A 437 -26.00 -18.32 -29.12
CA ILE A 437 -25.11 -18.32 -27.95
C ILE A 437 -25.18 -19.66 -27.21
N LEU A 438 -26.39 -20.20 -26.97
CA LEU A 438 -26.57 -21.52 -26.36
C LEU A 438 -25.89 -22.62 -27.19
N SER A 439 -26.01 -22.55 -28.52
CA SER A 439 -25.31 -23.48 -29.43
C SER A 439 -23.79 -23.34 -29.33
N LYS A 440 -23.29 -22.12 -29.15
CA LYS A 440 -21.85 -21.85 -28.94
C LYS A 440 -21.37 -22.43 -27.61
N LEU A 441 -22.13 -22.26 -26.53
CA LEU A 441 -21.81 -22.84 -25.22
C LEU A 441 -21.70 -24.37 -25.28
N LEU A 442 -22.66 -25.03 -25.95
CA LEU A 442 -22.59 -26.48 -26.12
C LEU A 442 -21.31 -26.90 -26.86
N LYS A 443 -20.94 -26.19 -27.93
CA LYS A 443 -19.69 -26.46 -28.68
C LYS A 443 -18.45 -26.30 -27.81
N VAL A 444 -18.41 -25.32 -26.90
CA VAL A 444 -17.29 -25.09 -25.97
C VAL A 444 -17.09 -26.30 -25.07
N PHE A 445 -18.16 -26.81 -24.45
CA PHE A 445 -18.05 -28.00 -23.59
C PHE A 445 -17.66 -29.27 -24.35
N VAL A 446 -18.26 -29.51 -25.52
CA VAL A 446 -17.90 -30.67 -26.37
C VAL A 446 -16.42 -30.63 -26.75
N LYS A 447 -15.91 -29.47 -27.18
CA LYS A 447 -14.48 -29.30 -27.49
C LYS A 447 -13.60 -29.53 -26.26
N LYS A 448 -14.03 -29.13 -25.06
CA LYS A 448 -13.23 -29.35 -23.85
C LYS A 448 -13.12 -30.84 -23.54
N PHE A 449 -14.20 -31.60 -23.65
CA PHE A 449 -14.16 -33.06 -23.51
C PHE A 449 -13.28 -33.71 -24.58
N GLU A 450 -13.36 -33.24 -25.82
CA GLU A 450 -12.48 -33.71 -26.91
C GLU A 450 -10.99 -33.47 -26.57
N THR A 451 -10.62 -32.29 -26.08
CA THR A 451 -9.25 -31.99 -25.62
C THR A 451 -8.81 -32.92 -24.49
N ILE A 452 -9.67 -33.14 -23.48
CA ILE A 452 -9.37 -34.04 -22.36
C ILE A 452 -9.16 -35.47 -22.87
N ALA A 453 -10.05 -35.98 -23.71
CA ALA A 453 -9.99 -37.33 -24.24
C ALA A 453 -8.77 -37.58 -25.14
N LYS A 454 -8.42 -36.59 -25.98
CA LYS A 454 -7.33 -36.73 -26.96
C LYS A 454 -5.95 -36.44 -26.40
N ILE A 455 -5.83 -35.49 -25.46
CA ILE A 455 -4.53 -34.99 -24.99
C ILE A 455 -4.24 -35.43 -23.55
N GLN A 456 -5.17 -35.18 -22.62
CA GLN A 456 -4.91 -35.38 -21.19
C GLN A 456 -5.02 -36.85 -20.77
N LEU A 457 -6.04 -37.57 -21.28
CA LEU A 457 -6.30 -38.95 -20.91
C LEU A 457 -5.13 -39.90 -21.26
N PRO A 458 -4.52 -39.85 -22.47
CA PRO A 458 -3.35 -40.67 -22.78
C PRO A 458 -2.16 -40.39 -21.86
N LEU A 459 -1.90 -39.12 -21.52
CA LEU A 459 -0.82 -38.73 -20.61
C LEU A 459 -1.04 -39.25 -19.19
N ILE A 460 -2.29 -39.24 -18.70
CA ILE A 460 -2.64 -39.79 -17.38
C ILE A 460 -2.47 -41.31 -17.38
N VAL A 461 -2.97 -42.01 -18.40
CA VAL A 461 -2.84 -43.46 -18.53
C VAL A 461 -1.36 -43.87 -18.53
N GLN A 462 -0.52 -43.15 -19.27
CA GLN A 462 0.94 -43.40 -19.30
C GLN A 462 1.61 -43.22 -17.93
N LYS A 463 1.17 -42.21 -17.16
CA LYS A 463 1.69 -41.97 -15.80
C LYS A 463 1.18 -42.98 -14.76
N CYS A 464 0.01 -43.58 -14.97
CA CYS A 464 -0.54 -44.60 -14.09
C CYS A 464 -0.06 -46.02 -14.42
N SER A 465 0.49 -46.25 -15.62
CA SER A 465 1.11 -47.52 -16.03
C SER A 465 2.58 -47.67 -15.61
N LEU A 466 3.17 -46.62 -15.03
CA LEU A 466 4.44 -46.63 -14.29
C LEU A 466 4.12 -46.72 -12.80
#